data_AF-A0A517ZBN6-F1
#
_entry.id   AF-A0A517ZBN6-F1
#
_cell.length_a   1.000
_cell.length_b   1.000
_cell.length_c   1.000
_cell.angle_alpha   90.00
_cell.angle_beta   90.00
_cell.angle_gamma   90.00
#
_symmetry.space_group_name_H-M   'P 1'
#
loop_
_entity.id
_entity.type
_entity.pdbx_description
1 polymer ?
#
loop_
_entity_poly.entity_id
_entity_poly.type
_entity_poly.pdbx_seq_one_letter_code
_entity_poly.pdbx_strand_id
1 'polypeptide(L)' 'MTSAAELREMNDEQLEFALKEAQQDLFRLRFQASTEKLDAPSNLRKLRREIARIKTIAHERQLGAVSSEQPSA' A
#
# COMPACT_ATOMS: atom_id res chain seq x y z
N MET A 1 -3.19 -9.35 8.22
CA MET A 1 -1.93 -8.93 7.58
C MET A 1 -2.02 -9.48 6.19
N THR A 2 -2.29 -8.62 5.21
CA THR A 2 -2.26 -8.98 3.79
C THR A 2 -0.84 -9.39 3.42
N SER A 3 -0.71 -10.59 2.87
CA SER A 3 0.59 -11.15 2.48
C SER A 3 1.04 -10.53 1.16
N ALA A 4 2.35 -10.48 0.91
CA ALA A 4 2.86 -9.96 -0.36
C ALA A 4 2.41 -10.81 -1.57
N ALA A 5 2.07 -12.09 -1.35
CA ALA A 5 1.55 -12.96 -2.39
C ALA A 5 0.12 -12.54 -2.79
N GLU A 6 -0.75 -12.27 -1.81
CA GLU A 6 -2.13 -11.83 -2.06
C GLU A 6 -2.15 -10.50 -2.84
N LEU A 7 -1.27 -9.56 -2.50
CA LEU A 7 -1.15 -8.29 -3.22
C LEU A 7 -0.61 -8.47 -4.65
N ARG A 8 0.18 -9.53 -4.91
CA ARG A 8 0.68 -9.81 -6.27
C ARG A 8 -0.38 -10.47 -7.15
N GLU A 9 -1.36 -11.16 -6.56
CA GLU A 9 -2.50 -11.74 -7.27
C GLU A 9 -3.58 -10.71 -7.62
N MET A 10 -3.59 -9.55 -6.95
CA MET A 10 -4.51 -8.45 -7.24
C MET A 10 -4.17 -7.74 -8.56
N ASN A 11 -5.21 -7.30 -9.28
CA ASN A 11 -5.04 -6.44 -10.46
C ASN A 11 -4.63 -5.02 -10.07
N ASP A 12 -4.11 -4.23 -11.02
CA ASP A 12 -3.64 -2.86 -10.74
C ASP A 12 -4.74 -1.96 -10.16
N GLU A 13 -5.96 -2.04 -10.70
CA GLU A 13 -7.12 -1.30 -10.17
C GLU A 13 -7.48 -1.70 -8.73
N GLN A 14 -7.34 -2.99 -8.41
CA GLN A 14 -7.59 -3.51 -7.06
C GLN A 14 -6.51 -3.04 -6.09
N LEU A 15 -5.25 -2.99 -6.53
CA LEU A 15 -4.15 -2.44 -5.75
C LEU A 15 -4.33 -0.94 -5.49
N GLU A 16 -4.77 -0.17 -6.48
CA GLU A 16 -5.08 1.25 -6.29
C GLU A 16 -6.25 1.47 -5.34
N PHE A 17 -7.29 0.64 -5.44
CA PHE A 17 -8.43 0.70 -4.52
C PHE A 17 -7.99 0.39 -3.08
N ALA A 18 -7.26 -0.70 -2.87
CA ALA A 18 -6.72 -1.08 -1.57
C ALA A 18 -5.77 -0.02 -1.00
N LEU A 19 -4.97 0.63 -1.85
CA LEU A 19 -4.11 1.75 -1.45
C LEU A 19 -4.94 2.91 -0.90
N LYS A 20 -6.00 3.32 -1.60
CA LYS A 20 -6.87 4.43 -1.20
C LYS A 20 -7.58 4.13 0.12
N GLU A 21 -8.10 2.91 0.27
CA GLU A 21 -8.75 2.46 1.49
C GLU A 21 -7.78 2.48 2.68
N ALA A 22 -6.59 1.90 2.53
CA ALA A 22 -5.57 1.90 3.58
C ALA A 22 -5.10 3.31 3.96
N GLN A 23 -5.04 4.24 3.00
CA GLN A 23 -4.73 5.65 3.27
C GLN A 23 -5.85 6.35 4.05
N GLN A 24 -7.10 6.09 3.71
CA GLN A 24 -8.25 6.66 4.40
C GLN A 24 -8.34 6.15 5.85
N ASP A 25 -8.11 4.87 6.07
CA ASP A 25 -8.05 4.28 7.40
C ASP A 25 -6.88 4.83 8.23
N LEU A 26 -5.72 5.02 7.60
CA LEU A 26 -4.58 5.66 8.26
C LEU A 26 -4.91 7.09 8.69
N PHE A 27 -5.62 7.85 7.85
CA PHE A 27 -6.05 9.21 8.18
C PHE A 27 -7.04 9.21 9.34
N ARG A 28 -8.05 8.34 9.30
CA ARG A 28 -9.02 8.18 10.40
C ARG A 28 -8.33 7.82 11.71
N LEU A 29 -7.41 6.85 11.70
CA LEU A 29 -6.67 6.44 12.89
C LEU A 29 -5.74 7.54 13.41
N ARG A 30 -5.14 8.35 12.54
CA ARG A 30 -4.36 9.53 12.96
C ARG A 30 -5.24 10.58 13.63
N PHE A 31 -6.44 10.80 13.10
CA PHE A 31 -7.40 11.74 13.68
C PHE A 31 -7.91 11.24 15.05
N GLN A 32 -8.18 9.94 15.18
CA GLN A 32 -8.51 9.34 16.48
C GLN A 32 -7.34 9.43 17.46
N ALA A 33 -6.11 9.17 17.00
CA ALA A 33 -4.90 9.28 17.82
C ALA A 33 -4.66 10.68 18.40
N SER A 34 -5.10 11.73 17.69
CA SER A 34 -4.95 13.10 18.15
C SER A 34 -5.98 13.50 19.20
N THR A 35 -7.16 12.88 19.18
CA THR A 35 -8.26 13.21 20.09
C THR A 35 -8.21 12.37 21.36
N GLU A 36 -7.84 11.08 21.25
CA GLU A 36 -7.85 10.13 22.35
C GLU A 36 -6.66 9.15 22.26
N LYS A 37 -6.32 8.49 23.38
CA LYS A 37 -5.35 7.40 23.34
C LYS A 37 -5.93 6.24 22.55
N LEU A 38 -5.25 5.86 21.48
CA LEU A 38 -5.56 4.66 20.71
C LEU A 38 -5.37 3.40 21.57
N ASP A 39 -6.37 2.53 21.58
CA ASP A 39 -6.27 1.19 22.18
C ASP A 39 -5.24 0.31 21.47
N ALA A 40 -5.08 0.50 20.16
CA ALA A 40 -4.21 -0.34 19.32
C ALA A 40 -3.28 0.48 18.41
N PRO A 41 -2.24 1.13 18.97
CA PRO A 41 -1.25 1.90 18.19
C PRO A 41 -0.48 1.03 17.17
N SER A 42 -0.48 -0.30 17.36
CA SER A 42 0.05 -1.25 16.39
C SER A 42 -0.65 -1.18 15.03
N ASN A 43 -1.92 -0.80 14.97
CA ASN A 43 -2.69 -0.75 13.72
C ASN A 43 -2.18 0.35 12.80
N LEU A 44 -1.77 1.49 13.37
CA LEU A 44 -1.10 2.58 12.67
C LEU A 44 0.20 2.12 11.98
N ARG A 45 0.94 1.20 12.61
CA ARG A 45 2.15 0.60 12.03
C ARG A 45 1.82 -0.46 10.98
N LYS A 46 0.73 -1.22 11.16
CA LYS A 46 0.25 -2.21 10.16
C LYS A 46 -0.16 -1.52 8.86
N LEU A 47 -1.03 -0.51 8.94
CA LEU A 47 -1.50 0.24 7.76
C LEU A 47 -0.35 0.92 7.00
N ARG A 48 0.60 1.53 7.71
CA ARG A 48 1.80 2.10 7.05
C ARG A 48 2.61 1.06 6.28
N ARG A 49 2.75 -0.14 6.83
CA ARG A 49 3.46 -1.25 6.17
C ARG A 49 2.70 -1.78 4.97
N GLU A 50 1.37 -1.85 5.07
CA GLU A 50 0.49 -2.27 3.99
C GLU A 50 0.56 -1.31 2.80
N ILE A 51 0.42 0.00 3.04
CA ILE A 51 0.60 1.04 2.01
C ILE A 51 1.98 0.93 1.36
N ALA A 52 3.04 0.73 2.15
CA ALA A 52 4.39 0.59 1.62
C ALA A 52 4.51 -0.63 0.68
N ARG A 53 3.96 -1.80 1.07
CA ARG A 53 3.98 -3.01 0.24
C ARG A 53 3.23 -2.83 -1.07
N ILE A 54 2.03 -2.23 -1.02
CA ILE A 54 1.22 -1.96 -2.22
C ILE A 54 2.01 -1.06 -3.18
N LYS A 55 2.61 0.02 -2.67
CA LYS A 55 3.45 0.92 -3.48
C LYS A 55 4.67 0.21 -4.06
N THR A 56 5.33 -0.65 -3.30
CA THR A 56 6.48 -1.42 -3.80
C THR A 56 6.07 -2.33 -4.95
N ILE A 57 4.97 -3.08 -4.82
CA ILE A 57 4.50 -3.99 -5.88
C ILE A 57 4.06 -3.21 -7.12
N ALA A 58 3.33 -2.10 -6.94
CA ALA A 58 2.95 -1.23 -8.06
C ALA A 58 4.19 -0.68 -8.79
N HIS A 59 5.23 -0.30 -8.04
CA HIS A 59 6.49 0.17 -8.61
C HIS A 59 7.29 -0.95 -9.29
N GLU A 60 7.33 -2.17 -8.71
CA GLU A 60 7.93 -3.36 -9.32
C GLU A 60 7.28 -3.67 -10.68
N ARG A 61 5.94 -3.59 -10.77
CA ARG A 61 5.20 -3.76 -12.03
C ARG A 61 5.56 -2.69 -13.06
N GLN A 62 5.64 -1.45 -12.62
CA GLN A 62 6.00 -0.33 -13.49
C GLN A 62 7.45 -0.43 -14.01
N LEU A 63 8.41 -0.80 -13.16
CA LEU A 63 9.80 -1.03 -13.56
C LEU A 63 9.95 -2.24 -14.50
N GLY A 64 9.19 -3.31 -14.25
CA GLY A 64 9.13 -4.48 -15.15
C GLY A 64 8.64 -4.09 -16.55
N ALA A 65 7.61 -3.25 -16.65
CA ALA A 65 7.13 -2.73 -17.92
C ALA A 65 8.14 -1.82 -18.63
N VAL A 66 8.89 -1.00 -17.88
CA VAL A 66 9.92 -0.11 -18.45
C VAL A 66 11.15 -0.90 -18.92
N SER A 67 11.48 -2.03 -18.28
CA SER A 67 12.63 -2.85 -18.69
C SER A 67 12.50 -3.53 -20.05
N SER A 68 11.27 -3.70 -20.57
CA SER A 68 11.01 -4.19 -21.94
C SER A 68 11.13 -3.13 -23.03
N GLU A 69 11.17 -1.84 -22.69
CA GLU A 69 11.50 -0.75 -23.62
C GLU A 69 13.00 -0.44 -23.49
N GLN A 70 13.86 -1.37 -23.94
CA GLN A 70 15.26 -1.02 -24.18
C GLN A 70 15.31 -0.07 -25.40
N PRO A 71 15.75 1.19 -25.26
CA PRO A 71 16.07 1.99 -26.42
C PRO A 71 17.35 1.39 -27.00
N SER A 72 17.22 0.85 -28.20
CA SER A 72 18.35 0.64 -29.11
C SER A 72 19.09 1.97 -29.26
N ALA A 73 20.24 2.10 -28.62
CA ALA A 73 21.21 3.15 -28.86
C ALA A 73 22.57 2.51 -29.12
#